data_AF-A0A847X8K7-F1
#
_entry.id   AF-A0A847X8K7-F1
#
_cell.length_a   1.000
_cell.length_b   1.000
_cell.length_c   1.000
_cell.angle_alpha   90.00
_cell.angle_beta   90.00
_cell.angle_gamma   90.00
#
_symmetry.space_group_name_H-M   'P 1'
#
loop_
_entity.id
_entity.type
_entity.pdbx_description
1 polymer ?
#
loop_
_entity_poly.entity_id
_entity_poly.type
_entity_poly.pdbx_seq_one_letter_code
_entity_poly.pdbx_strand_id
1 'polypeptide(L)'
;MKENKIPFKQLCKEFNISEKTGYKWKNRFEETGDFSSLQNQSKAPKSNANQLDEDTIISILSLKEKHPFWGAKKFQAILQTTKTLDKAPSVSSINRI
;
A
#
# COMPACT_ATOMS: atom_id res chain seq x y z
N MET A 1 -8.39 31.31 -35.79
CA MET A 1 -9.28 30.54 -34.90
C MET A 1 -8.78 30.75 -33.48
N LYS A 2 -9.51 31.48 -32.63
CA LYS A 2 -9.08 31.68 -31.24
C LYS A 2 -9.43 30.41 -30.47
N GLU A 3 -8.40 29.74 -29.96
CA GLU A 3 -8.57 28.64 -29.01
C GLU A 3 -9.27 29.22 -27.79
N ASN A 4 -10.53 28.83 -27.57
CA ASN A 4 -11.31 29.28 -26.45
C ASN A 4 -10.74 28.61 -25.19
N LYS A 5 -9.74 29.26 -24.60
CA LYS A 5 -9.07 28.77 -23.39
C LYS A 5 -10.01 29.00 -22.20
N ILE A 6 -10.95 28.08 -22.02
CA ILE A 6 -11.84 28.07 -20.86
C ILE A 6 -10.96 27.89 -19.61
N PRO A 7 -11.08 28.75 -18.59
CA PRO A 7 -10.36 28.56 -17.33
C PRO A 7 -10.69 27.19 -16.73
N PHE A 8 -9.68 26.46 -16.25
CA PHE A 8 -9.88 25.10 -15.72
C PHE A 8 -10.91 25.03 -14.58
N LYS A 9 -11.03 26.10 -13.80
CA LYS A 9 -12.08 26.28 -12.79
C LYS A 9 -13.49 26.26 -13.37
N GLN A 10 -13.71 26.94 -14.50
CA GLN A 10 -14.99 26.98 -15.19
C GLN A 10 -15.33 25.58 -15.72
N LEU A 11 -14.34 24.87 -16.27
CA LEU A 11 -14.48 23.48 -16.69
C LEU A 11 -14.88 22.58 -15.51
N CYS A 12 -14.20 22.68 -14.37
CA CYS A 12 -14.55 21.91 -13.17
C CYS A 12 -16.02 22.12 -12.74
N LYS A 13 -16.51 23.38 -12.81
CA LYS A 13 -17.91 23.70 -12.49
C LYS A 13 -18.89 23.08 -13.49
N GLU A 14 -18.59 23.14 -14.78
CA GLU A 14 -19.42 22.54 -15.84
C GLU A 14 -19.58 21.02 -15.66
N PHE A 15 -18.51 20.34 -15.24
CA PHE A 15 -18.50 18.92 -14.93
C PHE A 15 -18.95 18.59 -13.49
N ASN A 16 -19.44 19.58 -12.74
CA ASN A 16 -19.94 19.44 -11.37
C ASN A 16 -18.92 18.79 -10.40
N ILE A 17 -17.62 19.07 -10.60
CA ILE A 17 -16.53 18.63 -9.72
C ILE A 17 -15.90 19.83 -9.00
N SER A 18 -15.34 19.58 -7.82
CA SER A 18 -14.55 20.61 -7.14
C SER A 18 -13.24 20.87 -7.91
N GLU A 19 -12.77 22.12 -7.91
CA GLU A 19 -11.46 22.50 -8.48
C GLU A 19 -10.33 21.64 -7.90
N LYS A 20 -10.39 21.33 -6.60
CA LYS A 20 -9.43 20.46 -5.91
C LYS A 20 -9.38 19.05 -6.50
N THR A 21 -10.55 18.47 -6.80
CA THR A 21 -10.64 17.16 -7.47
C THR A 21 -10.09 17.24 -8.89
N GLY A 22 -10.45 18.30 -9.63
CA GLY A 22 -9.97 18.53 -10.99
C GLY A 22 -8.45 18.59 -11.06
N TYR A 23 -7.80 19.44 -10.24
CA TYR A 23 -6.33 19.58 -10.26
C TYR A 23 -5.64 18.29 -9.83
N LYS A 24 -6.20 17.57 -8.85
CA LYS A 24 -5.69 16.27 -8.43
C LYS A 24 -5.68 15.26 -9.59
N TRP A 25 -6.75 15.19 -10.38
CA TRP A 25 -6.84 14.31 -11.54
C TRP A 25 -5.92 14.75 -12.68
N LYS A 26 -5.88 16.05 -12.98
CA LYS A 26 -4.99 16.63 -13.99
C LYS A 26 -3.52 16.32 -13.70
N ASN A 27 -3.04 16.62 -12.49
CA ASN A 27 -1.64 16.40 -12.13
C ASN A 27 -1.24 14.92 -12.24
N ARG A 28 -2.10 14.00 -11.79
CA ARG A 28 -1.82 12.57 -11.92
C ARG A 28 -1.74 12.11 -13.37
N PHE A 29 -2.66 12.57 -14.21
CA PHE A 29 -2.64 12.23 -15.62
C PHE A 29 -1.41 12.80 -16.32
N GLU A 30 -0.97 14.01 -15.95
CA GLU A 30 0.27 14.61 -16.45
C GLU A 30 1.53 13.86 -15.98
N GLU A 31 1.51 13.28 -14.78
CA GLU A 31 2.62 12.48 -14.22
C GLU A 31 2.71 11.08 -14.85
N THR A 32 1.58 10.41 -15.11
CA THR A 32 1.57 9.01 -15.57
C THR A 32 1.28 8.84 -17.06
N GLY A 33 0.62 9.79 -17.70
CA GLY A 33 0.13 9.68 -19.08
C GLY A 33 -0.99 8.64 -19.29
N ASP A 34 -1.55 8.11 -18.21
CA ASP A 34 -2.51 6.99 -18.24
C ASP A 34 -3.86 7.39 -17.65
N PHE A 35 -4.95 7.05 -18.34
CA PHE A 35 -6.33 7.25 -17.89
C PHE A 35 -6.66 6.46 -16.62
N SER A 36 -5.96 5.36 -16.34
CA SER A 36 -6.12 4.61 -15.08
C SER A 36 -5.85 5.48 -13.84
N SER A 37 -5.02 6.53 -13.97
CA SER A 37 -4.67 7.47 -12.90
C SER A 37 -5.85 8.31 -12.39
N LEU A 38 -6.90 8.44 -13.19
CA LEU A 38 -8.13 9.17 -12.87
C LEU A 38 -9.01 8.38 -11.89
N GLN A 39 -8.80 7.07 -11.78
CA GLN A 39 -9.53 6.24 -10.83
C GLN A 39 -9.19 6.59 -9.37
N ASN A 40 -10.06 6.14 -8.46
CA ASN A 40 -9.80 6.23 -7.03
C ASN A 40 -8.63 5.32 -6.66
N GLN A 41 -7.48 5.94 -6.42
CA GLN A 41 -6.31 5.26 -5.86
C GLN A 41 -6.53 4.98 -4.38
N SER A 42 -5.92 3.89 -3.90
CA SER A 42 -5.89 3.54 -2.49
C SER A 42 -5.36 4.71 -1.67
N LYS A 43 -6.04 5.00 -0.55
CA LYS A 43 -5.58 5.96 0.46
C LYS A 43 -4.71 5.31 1.53
N ALA A 44 -4.52 3.99 1.45
CA ALA A 44 -3.67 3.28 2.40
C ALA A 44 -2.21 3.75 2.26
N PRO A 45 -1.47 3.89 3.36
CA PRO A 45 -0.06 4.23 3.30
C PRO A 45 0.70 3.14 2.55
N LYS A 46 1.67 3.54 1.72
CA LYS A 46 2.50 2.61 0.93
C LYS A 46 3.42 1.74 1.82
N SER A 47 3.77 2.23 3.01
CA SER A 47 4.59 1.53 3.99
C SER A 47 4.16 1.91 5.40
N ASN A 48 4.39 1.00 6.34
CA ASN A 48 4.16 1.20 7.77
C ASN A 48 5.48 1.01 8.52
N ALA A 49 5.79 1.86 9.51
CA ALA A 49 6.96 1.70 10.36
C ALA A 49 6.99 0.35 11.11
N ASN A 50 5.82 -0.28 11.31
CA ASN A 50 5.64 -1.61 11.90
C ASN A 50 5.50 -2.72 10.84
N GLN A 51 5.90 -2.44 9.60
CA GLN A 51 6.04 -3.46 8.57
C GLN A 51 7.26 -4.32 8.90
N LEU A 52 7.13 -5.63 8.73
CA LEU A 52 8.25 -6.55 8.90
C LEU A 52 9.13 -6.47 7.67
N ASP A 53 10.44 -6.63 7.87
CA ASP A 53 11.38 -6.83 6.78
C ASP A 53 11.05 -8.10 5.98
N GLU A 54 11.50 -8.12 4.73
CA GLU A 54 11.16 -9.17 3.77
C GLU A 54 11.69 -10.54 4.22
N ASP A 55 12.91 -10.60 4.78
CA ASP A 55 13.53 -11.82 5.28
C ASP A 55 12.73 -12.46 6.43
N THR A 56 12.21 -11.64 7.34
CA THR A 56 11.31 -12.08 8.40
C THR A 56 10.02 -12.67 7.84
N ILE A 57 9.42 -12.03 6.82
CA ILE A 57 8.19 -12.51 6.18
C ILE A 57 8.44 -13.86 5.51
N ILE A 58 9.52 -13.99 4.72
CA ILE A 58 9.91 -15.23 4.05
C ILE A 58 10.13 -16.36 5.05
N SER A 59 10.80 -16.07 6.17
CA SER A 59 11.03 -17.04 7.25
C SER A 59 9.72 -17.54 7.87
N ILE A 60 8.76 -16.63 8.10
CA ILE A 60 7.44 -17.00 8.63
C ILE A 60 6.65 -17.85 7.63
N LEU A 61 6.61 -17.45 6.36
CA LEU A 61 5.92 -18.20 5.31
C LEU A 61 6.49 -19.61 5.18
N SER A 62 7.81 -19.74 5.16
CA SER A 62 8.50 -21.03 5.12
C SER A 62 8.14 -21.94 6.30
N LEU A 63 7.97 -21.37 7.50
CA LEU A 63 7.54 -22.12 8.69
C LEU A 63 6.07 -22.53 8.61
N LYS A 64 5.20 -21.66 8.10
CA LYS A 64 3.77 -21.97 7.90
C LYS A 64 3.57 -23.08 6.88
N GLU A 65 4.32 -23.06 5.79
CA GLU A 65 4.28 -24.12 4.77
C GLU A 65 4.75 -25.47 5.32
N LYS A 66 5.86 -25.49 6.07
CA LYS A 66 6.39 -26.72 6.68
C LYS A 66 5.49 -27.27 7.79
N HIS A 67 4.77 -26.40 8.49
CA HIS A 67 4.00 -26.76 9.68
C HIS A 67 2.62 -26.07 9.74
N PRO A 68 1.67 -26.46 8.87
CA PRO A 68 0.40 -25.75 8.72
C PRO A 68 -0.52 -25.78 9.96
N PHE A 69 -0.36 -26.77 10.84
CA PHE A 69 -1.18 -26.92 12.05
C PHE A 69 -0.62 -26.18 13.27
N TRP A 70 0.52 -25.50 13.15
CA TRP A 70 1.12 -24.77 14.28
C TRP A 70 0.54 -23.36 14.39
N GLY A 71 0.29 -22.93 15.63
CA GLY A 71 -0.16 -21.58 15.91
C GLY A 71 0.99 -20.56 15.92
N ALA A 72 0.66 -19.28 15.75
CA ALA A 72 1.63 -18.19 15.71
C ALA A 72 2.54 -18.08 16.94
N LYS A 73 2.07 -18.49 18.14
CA LYS A 73 2.92 -18.57 19.33
C LYS A 73 4.09 -19.54 19.16
N LYS A 74 3.86 -20.66 18.47
CA LYS A 74 4.90 -21.67 18.22
C LYS A 74 5.90 -21.18 17.16
N PHE A 75 5.42 -20.50 16.12
CA PHE A 75 6.31 -19.85 15.15
C PHE A 75 7.17 -18.77 15.81
N GLN A 76 6.58 -17.94 16.68
CA GLN A 76 7.32 -16.93 17.43
C GLN A 76 8.44 -17.55 18.27
N ALA A 77 8.14 -18.61 19.03
CA ALA A 77 9.13 -19.30 19.87
C ALA A 77 10.28 -19.89 19.03
N ILE A 78 9.97 -20.44 17.85
CA ILE A 78 11.00 -20.96 16.93
C ILE A 78 11.88 -19.82 16.42
N LEU A 79 11.28 -18.73 15.93
CA LEU A 79 12.03 -17.58 15.42
C LEU A 79 12.91 -16.91 16.47
N GLN A 80 12.50 -16.94 17.75
CA GLN A 80 13.34 -16.50 18.88
C GLN A 80 14.53 -17.43 19.11
N THR A 81 14.34 -18.74 18.92
CA THR A 81 15.35 -19.76 19.22
C THR A 81 16.37 -19.92 18.10
N THR A 82 15.94 -19.78 16.84
CA THR A 82 16.78 -20.03 15.67
C THR A 82 17.83 -18.95 15.40
N LYS A 83 17.87 -17.86 16.19
CA LYS A 83 18.79 -16.71 16.01
C LYS A 83 18.79 -16.13 14.59
N THR A 84 17.75 -16.44 13.81
CA THR A 84 17.56 -16.02 12.42
C THR A 84 17.15 -14.56 12.32
N LEU A 85 16.70 -13.96 13.43
CA LEU A 85 16.23 -12.59 13.51
C LEU A 85 16.75 -11.93 14.79
N ASP A 86 17.26 -10.70 14.68
CA ASP A 86 17.69 -9.89 15.82
C ASP A 86 16.55 -9.63 16.82
N LYS A 87 15.32 -9.56 16.31
CA LYS A 87 14.10 -9.43 17.12
C LYS A 87 12.95 -10.18 16.49
N ALA A 88 12.45 -11.20 17.17
CA ALA A 88 11.30 -11.95 16.70
C ALA A 88 10.03 -11.06 16.66
N PRO A 89 9.20 -11.18 15.62
CA PRO A 89 7.99 -10.40 15.48
C PRO A 89 6.95 -10.78 16.54
N SER A 90 6.00 -9.87 16.78
CA SER A 90 4.87 -10.13 17.68
C SER A 90 3.95 -11.22 17.12
N VAL A 91 3.22 -11.93 17.99
CA VAL A 91 2.22 -12.92 17.58
C VAL A 91 1.18 -12.30 16.63
N SER A 92 0.74 -11.07 16.90
CA SER A 92 -0.19 -10.34 16.01
C SER A 92 0.41 -10.05 14.64
N SER A 93 1.72 -9.77 14.56
CA SER A 93 2.40 -9.56 13.28
C SER A 93 2.48 -10.86 12.48
N ILE A 94 2.73 -12.00 13.14
CA ILE A 94 2.77 -13.33 12.51
C ILE A 94 1.38 -13.77 12.02
N ASN A 95 0.31 -13.40 12.73
CA ASN A 95 -1.07 -13.67 12.32
C ASN A 95 -1.52 -12.81 11.13
N ARG A 96 -0.91 -11.64 10.92
CA ARG A 96 -1.26 -10.71 9.81
C ARG A 96 -0.69 -11.18 8.47
N ILE A 97 0.41 -11.93 8.51
CA ILE A 97 1.02 -12.59 7.35
C ILE A 97 0.22 -13.84 7.04
#